data_AF-A0A661EGJ0-F1
#
_entry.id   AF-A0A661EGJ0-F1
#
_cell.length_a   1.000
_cell.length_b   1.000
_cell.length_c   1.000
_cell.angle_alpha   90.00
_cell.angle_beta   90.00
_cell.angle_gamma   90.00
#
_symmetry.space_group_name_H-M   'P 1'
#
loop_
_entity.id
_entity.type
_entity.pdbx_description
1 polymer ?
#
loop_
_entity_poly.entity_id
_entity_poly.type
_entity_poly.pdbx_seq_one_letter_code
_entity_poly.pdbx_strand_id
1 'polypeptide(L)'
;MIEGGTGGNTTLTGLNFENKVDLITLLMQIKGYSVKKQAVGNNILFNNKVVARCFKKYEFYKFLDEHKIDHKSILSKKLLPDDALLVIVRETLFIIEVKYQQVAGSVDEKLQTCDFKRKQYLKLVQPLGIKVEYVYVLNDWFKQPSYKDVLDYINSMNCHYKFNELPLSWLGLPK
;
A
#
# COMPACT_ATOMS: atom_id res chain seq x y z
N MET A 1 -20.03 15.33 -23.77
CA MET A 1 -21.41 15.19 -23.26
C MET A 1 -21.32 15.22 -21.74
N ILE A 2 -21.65 16.39 -21.20
CA ILE A 2 -21.96 16.79 -19.81
C ILE A 2 -21.16 16.14 -18.66
N GLU A 3 -20.15 16.89 -18.18
CA GLU A 3 -19.66 16.88 -16.80
C GLU A 3 -20.80 17.27 -15.84
N GLY A 4 -21.00 16.54 -14.75
CA GLY A 4 -21.91 16.98 -13.67
C GLY A 4 -22.91 15.96 -13.11
N GLY A 5 -22.57 14.67 -13.06
CA GLY A 5 -23.37 13.69 -12.30
C GLY A 5 -23.08 13.76 -10.80
N THR A 6 -23.85 14.55 -10.06
CA THR A 6 -23.91 14.49 -8.59
C THR A 6 -24.83 13.36 -8.16
N GLY A 7 -24.28 12.28 -7.62
CA GLY A 7 -25.09 11.12 -7.21
C GLY A 7 -24.27 10.01 -6.58
N GLY A 8 -24.13 10.07 -5.26
CA GLY A 8 -23.54 8.99 -4.48
C GLY A 8 -23.27 9.45 -3.06
N ASN A 9 -24.20 9.16 -2.16
CA ASN A 9 -24.00 9.33 -0.73
C ASN A 9 -23.04 8.22 -0.27
N THR A 10 -21.77 8.33 -0.63
CA THR A 10 -20.76 7.32 -0.30
C THR A 10 -20.25 7.62 1.10
N THR A 11 -20.77 6.92 2.09
CA THR A 11 -19.98 6.66 3.30
C THR A 11 -18.62 6.14 2.83
N LEU A 12 -17.59 7.00 2.86
CA LEU A 12 -16.22 6.70 2.43
C LEU A 12 -15.66 5.59 3.33
N THR A 13 -15.97 4.34 3.03
CA THR A 13 -15.50 3.17 3.78
C THR A 13 -14.11 2.71 3.33
N GLY A 14 -13.54 3.35 2.31
CA GLY A 14 -12.25 3.05 1.70
C GLY A 14 -11.49 4.29 1.26
N LEU A 15 -10.21 4.09 0.95
CA LEU A 15 -9.29 5.13 0.49
C LEU A 15 -9.33 5.21 -1.04
N ASN A 16 -9.88 6.28 -1.59
CA ASN A 16 -10.04 6.46 -3.05
C ASN A 16 -8.81 7.12 -3.67
N PHE A 17 -8.02 6.35 -4.39
CA PHE A 17 -6.85 6.79 -5.16
C PHE A 17 -7.29 7.26 -6.55
N GLU A 18 -8.05 8.36 -6.59
CA GLU A 18 -8.25 9.09 -7.84
C GLU A 18 -6.93 9.80 -8.18
N ASN A 19 -6.28 9.44 -9.30
CA ASN A 19 -4.91 9.87 -9.65
C ASN A 19 -3.82 9.34 -8.68
N LYS A 20 -2.60 9.89 -8.76
CA LYS A 20 -1.49 9.58 -7.84
C LYS A 20 -1.65 10.29 -6.47
N VAL A 21 -2.85 10.26 -5.89
CA VAL A 21 -3.09 10.84 -4.56
C VAL A 21 -2.41 9.98 -3.51
N ASP A 22 -1.86 10.67 -2.51
CA ASP A 22 -1.05 10.08 -1.46
C ASP A 22 -1.89 9.36 -0.38
N LEU A 23 -1.44 8.18 0.08
CA LEU A 23 -2.11 7.38 1.13
C LEU A 23 -2.39 8.20 2.39
N ILE A 24 -1.40 8.99 2.84
CA ILE A 24 -1.51 9.83 4.03
C ILE A 24 -2.60 10.89 3.84
N THR A 25 -2.66 11.52 2.67
CA THR A 25 -3.68 12.51 2.35
C THR A 25 -5.08 11.90 2.40
N LEU A 26 -5.25 10.69 1.85
CA LEU A 26 -6.54 9.99 1.89
C LEU A 26 -6.97 9.65 3.31
N LEU A 27 -6.05 9.17 4.15
CA LEU A 27 -6.35 8.87 5.55
C LEU A 27 -6.78 10.14 6.32
N MET A 28 -6.14 11.28 6.08
CA MET A 28 -6.47 12.54 6.76
C MET A 28 -7.86 13.09 6.41
N GLN A 29 -8.47 12.65 5.31
CA GLN A 29 -9.83 13.04 4.93
C GLN A 29 -10.91 12.28 5.73
N ILE A 30 -10.54 11.19 6.41
CA ILE A 30 -11.48 10.35 7.15
C ILE A 30 -11.60 10.86 8.59
N LYS A 31 -12.85 11.10 9.04
CA LYS A 31 -13.11 11.60 10.39
C LYS A 31 -12.49 10.69 11.45
N GLY A 32 -11.82 11.28 12.43
CA GLY A 32 -11.16 10.57 13.52
C GLY A 32 -9.71 10.19 13.22
N TYR A 33 -9.29 10.19 11.95
CA TYR A 33 -7.89 10.01 11.59
C TYR A 33 -7.08 11.30 11.71
N SER A 34 -5.84 11.15 12.16
CA SER A 34 -4.85 12.22 12.13
C SER A 34 -3.45 11.63 11.93
N VAL A 35 -2.51 12.47 11.51
CA VAL A 35 -1.15 12.04 11.19
C VAL A 35 -0.15 12.88 11.98
N LYS A 36 0.80 12.21 12.63
CA LYS A 36 1.87 12.84 13.39
C LYS A 36 3.22 12.44 12.81
N LYS A 37 3.95 13.40 12.24
CA LYS A 37 5.30 13.18 11.72
C LYS A 37 6.22 12.68 12.83
N GLN A 38 7.07 11.70 12.50
CA GLN A 38 8.11 11.17 13.39
C GLN A 38 9.49 11.41 12.77
N ALA A 39 10.55 11.12 13.53
CA ALA A 39 11.91 11.10 13.01
C ALA A 39 12.03 10.14 11.81
N VAL A 40 11.34 8.99 11.88
CA VAL A 40 11.23 8.02 10.79
C VAL A 40 9.77 7.71 10.50
N GLY A 41 9.35 8.09 9.29
CA GLY A 41 7.99 7.88 8.79
C GLY A 41 6.96 8.79 9.47
N ASN A 42 5.72 8.30 9.53
CA ASN A 42 4.59 8.99 10.13
C ASN A 42 3.78 8.03 10.99
N ASN A 43 3.33 8.48 12.16
CA ASN A 43 2.31 7.77 12.91
C ASN A 43 0.94 8.14 12.37
N ILE A 44 0.13 7.12 12.10
CA ILE A 44 -1.29 7.26 11.77
C ILE A 44 -2.06 7.01 13.05
N LEU A 45 -2.90 7.97 13.44
CA LEU A 45 -3.71 7.92 14.64
C LEU A 45 -5.18 7.83 14.26
N PHE A 46 -5.95 7.11 15.07
CA PHE A 46 -7.40 7.14 15.08
C PHE A 46 -7.87 7.48 16.49
N ASN A 47 -8.65 8.56 16.63
CA ASN A 47 -9.10 9.07 17.94
C ASN A 47 -7.93 9.19 18.95
N ASN A 48 -6.83 9.80 18.51
CA ASN A 48 -5.59 10.02 19.27
C ASN A 48 -4.81 8.76 19.68
N LYS A 49 -5.20 7.56 19.22
CA LYS A 49 -4.44 6.31 19.42
C LYS A 49 -3.67 5.97 18.15
N VAL A 50 -2.39 5.62 18.28
CA VAL A 50 -1.58 5.18 17.12
C VAL A 50 -2.09 3.82 16.65
N VAL A 51 -2.52 3.74 15.39
CA VAL A 51 -3.06 2.51 14.77
C VAL A 51 -2.12 1.93 13.72
N ALA A 52 -1.30 2.77 13.08
CA ALA A 52 -0.32 2.34 12.11
C ALA A 52 0.89 3.28 12.04
N ARG A 53 1.98 2.81 11.43
CA ARG A 53 3.10 3.64 10.96
C ARG A 53 3.19 3.56 9.45
N CYS A 54 3.39 4.70 8.79
CA CYS A 54 3.55 4.78 7.34
C CYS A 54 4.96 5.23 6.99
N PHE A 55 5.58 4.56 6.02
CA PHE A 55 6.92 4.83 5.54
C PHE A 55 6.95 4.89 4.01
N LYS A 56 7.66 5.87 3.45
CA LYS A 56 7.86 5.95 2.00
C LYS A 56 9.30 5.75 1.61
N LYS A 57 9.53 5.00 0.53
CA LYS A 57 10.87 4.84 -0.09
C LYS A 57 11.95 4.53 0.95
N TYR A 58 12.89 5.45 1.17
CA TYR A 58 14.01 5.27 2.10
C TYR A 58 13.63 5.31 3.59
N GLU A 59 12.47 5.87 3.96
CA GLU A 59 12.01 5.88 5.35
C GLU A 59 11.81 4.46 5.89
N PHE A 60 11.43 3.51 5.03
CA PHE A 60 11.30 2.10 5.42
C PHE A 60 12.65 1.51 5.85
N TYR A 61 13.74 1.85 5.15
CA TYR A 61 15.07 1.38 5.52
C TYR A 61 15.57 2.03 6.80
N LYS A 62 15.25 3.31 7.03
CA LYS A 62 15.54 3.94 8.32
C LYS A 62 14.80 3.25 9.47
N PHE A 63 13.57 2.76 9.23
CA PHE A 63 12.84 1.97 10.21
C PHE A 63 13.54 0.63 10.51
N LEU A 64 14.10 -0.03 9.49
CA LEU A 64 14.91 -1.23 9.70
C LEU A 64 16.18 -0.91 10.52
N ASP A 65 16.84 0.21 10.22
CA ASP A 65 18.01 0.68 10.96
C ASP A 65 17.67 0.99 12.43
N GLU A 66 16.50 1.59 12.72
CA GLU A 66 15.98 1.80 14.10
C GLU A 66 15.89 0.48 14.89
N HIS A 67 15.60 -0.62 14.20
CA HIS A 67 15.50 -1.97 14.78
C HIS A 67 16.78 -2.79 14.62
N LYS A 68 17.91 -2.15 14.28
CA LYS A 68 19.23 -2.77 14.10
C LYS A 68 19.25 -3.88 13.04
N ILE A 69 18.42 -3.74 11.99
CA ILE A 69 18.38 -4.67 10.86
C ILE A 69 19.25 -4.12 9.73
N ASP A 70 20.39 -4.75 9.47
CA ASP A 70 21.22 -4.43 8.31
C ASP A 70 20.64 -5.06 7.03
N HIS A 71 19.85 -4.28 6.30
CA HIS A 71 19.27 -4.69 5.03
C HIS A 71 20.31 -5.18 3.99
N LYS A 72 21.57 -4.73 4.05
CA LYS A 72 22.61 -5.15 3.08
C LYS A 72 23.05 -6.60 3.29
N SER A 73 22.93 -7.10 4.51
CA SER A 73 23.18 -8.51 4.82
C SER A 73 22.04 -9.43 4.33
N ILE A 74 20.85 -8.87 4.07
CA ILE A 74 19.63 -9.61 3.72
C ILE A 74 19.36 -9.54 2.20
N LEU A 75 19.49 -8.36 1.60
CA LEU A 75 19.18 -8.11 0.20
C LEU A 75 20.38 -7.54 -0.56
N SER A 76 20.57 -8.03 -1.79
CA SER A 76 21.57 -7.50 -2.72
C SER A 76 21.17 -6.15 -3.35
N LYS A 77 19.88 -5.82 -3.38
CA LYS A 77 19.38 -4.55 -3.93
C LYS A 77 18.16 -4.05 -3.16
N LYS A 78 18.14 -2.75 -2.87
CA LYS A 78 16.99 -2.10 -2.22
C LYS A 78 15.76 -2.11 -3.14
N LEU A 79 14.62 -2.47 -2.55
CA LEU A 79 13.28 -2.23 -3.08
C LEU A 79 12.69 -1.02 -2.36
N LEU A 80 12.22 -0.02 -3.12
CA LEU A 80 11.61 1.17 -2.54
C LEU A 80 10.08 1.04 -2.70
N PRO A 81 9.31 0.94 -1.61
CA PRO A 81 7.86 0.93 -1.71
C PRO A 81 7.35 2.35 -2.00
N ASP A 82 6.22 2.45 -2.71
CA ASP A 82 5.47 3.70 -2.81
C ASP A 82 4.99 4.07 -1.39
N ASP A 83 4.22 3.16 -0.77
CA ASP A 83 3.83 3.25 0.63
C ASP A 83 4.02 1.89 1.35
N ALA A 84 4.59 1.94 2.54
CA ALA A 84 4.69 0.81 3.46
C ALA A 84 3.97 1.16 4.77
N LEU A 85 2.85 0.49 5.03
CA LEU A 85 1.97 0.74 6.16
C LEU A 85 2.04 -0.42 7.16
N LEU A 86 2.71 -0.20 8.29
CA LEU A 86 2.75 -1.15 9.39
C LEU A 86 1.52 -0.95 10.29
N VAL A 87 0.56 -1.86 10.20
CA VAL A 87 -0.65 -1.85 11.05
C VAL A 87 -0.34 -2.57 12.35
N ILE A 88 -0.30 -1.81 13.44
CA ILE A 88 0.25 -2.26 14.73
C ILE A 88 -0.58 -3.41 15.31
N VAL A 89 -1.91 -3.26 15.31
CA VAL A 89 -2.83 -4.26 15.88
C VAL A 89 -2.83 -5.61 15.15
N ARG A 90 -2.30 -5.67 13.92
CA ARG A 90 -2.21 -6.88 13.11
C ARG A 90 -0.80 -7.42 12.97
N GLU A 91 0.21 -6.70 13.47
CA GLU A 91 1.63 -7.02 13.25
C GLU A 91 1.93 -7.28 11.77
N THR A 92 1.30 -6.50 10.89
CA THR A 92 1.32 -6.72 9.44
C THR A 92 1.78 -5.45 8.72
N LEU A 93 2.82 -5.60 7.90
CA LEU A 93 3.32 -4.60 6.98
C LEU A 93 2.60 -4.75 5.63
N PHE A 94 1.80 -3.76 5.27
CA PHE A 94 1.20 -3.65 3.96
C PHE A 94 2.13 -2.86 3.04
N ILE A 95 2.59 -3.49 1.97
CA ILE A 95 3.26 -2.80 0.86
C ILE A 95 2.19 -2.44 -0.15
N ILE A 96 1.94 -1.14 -0.29
CA ILE A 96 0.89 -0.60 -1.16
C ILE A 96 1.60 0.04 -2.35
N GLU A 97 1.32 -0.45 -3.55
CA GLU A 97 1.84 0.13 -4.79
C GLU A 97 0.71 0.57 -5.71
N VAL A 98 0.70 1.88 -6.00
CA VAL A 98 -0.30 2.48 -6.87
C VAL A 98 0.18 2.37 -8.31
N LYS A 99 -0.64 1.81 -9.20
CA LYS A 99 -0.37 1.72 -10.63
C LYS A 99 -1.47 2.41 -11.39
N TYR A 100 -1.08 3.45 -12.12
CA TYR A 100 -1.94 4.25 -12.95
C TYR A 100 -1.44 4.20 -14.39
N GLN A 101 -2.33 3.92 -15.33
CA GLN A 101 -2.02 3.76 -16.74
C GLN A 101 -3.15 4.33 -17.61
N GLN A 102 -2.80 4.94 -18.75
CA GLN A 102 -3.76 5.50 -19.71
C GLN A 102 -3.50 5.05 -21.16
N VAL A 103 -2.31 4.50 -21.42
CA VAL A 103 -1.88 3.97 -22.72
C VAL A 103 -1.06 2.72 -22.47
N ALA A 104 -0.93 1.83 -23.46
CA ALA A 104 -0.08 0.64 -23.35
C ALA A 104 1.38 1.05 -23.00
N GLY A 105 2.07 0.24 -22.20
CA GLY A 105 3.44 0.55 -21.82
C GLY A 105 4.05 -0.37 -20.76
N SER A 106 5.25 0.00 -20.30
CA SER A 106 6.12 -0.82 -19.41
C SER A 106 5.56 -1.18 -18.02
N VAL A 107 4.31 -0.84 -17.71
CA VAL A 107 3.66 -1.23 -16.45
C VAL A 107 3.16 -2.67 -16.51
N ASP A 108 2.85 -3.17 -17.71
CA ASP A 108 2.21 -4.46 -17.91
C ASP A 108 3.07 -5.63 -17.39
N GLU A 109 4.39 -5.61 -17.63
CA GLU A 109 5.33 -6.61 -17.11
C GLU A 109 5.53 -6.50 -15.58
N LYS A 110 5.41 -5.29 -15.02
CA LYS A 110 5.74 -5.03 -13.61
C LYS A 110 4.74 -5.67 -12.65
N LEU A 111 3.49 -5.85 -13.08
CA LEU A 111 2.44 -6.49 -12.27
C LEU A 111 2.81 -7.93 -11.87
N GLN A 112 3.63 -8.61 -12.69
CA GLN A 112 4.08 -9.98 -12.44
C GLN A 112 5.15 -10.06 -11.33
N THR A 113 5.73 -8.93 -10.91
CA THR A 113 6.86 -8.91 -9.95
C THR A 113 6.44 -8.89 -8.47
N CYS A 114 5.13 -8.86 -8.19
CA CYS A 114 4.59 -8.71 -6.85
C CYS A 114 5.08 -9.79 -5.87
N ASP A 115 5.09 -11.07 -6.28
CA ASP A 115 5.51 -12.17 -5.42
C ASP A 115 6.99 -12.04 -5.00
N PHE A 116 7.86 -11.77 -5.97
CA PHE A 116 9.28 -11.56 -5.71
C PHE A 116 9.50 -10.42 -4.71
N LYS A 117 8.84 -9.28 -4.92
CA LYS A 117 8.92 -8.11 -4.04
C LYS A 117 8.41 -8.44 -2.64
N ARG A 118 7.23 -9.05 -2.52
CA ARG A 118 6.63 -9.47 -1.25
C ARG A 118 7.57 -10.36 -0.46
N LYS A 119 8.17 -11.37 -1.10
CA LYS A 119 9.16 -12.27 -0.49
C LYS A 119 10.40 -11.52 0.01
N GLN A 120 10.87 -10.51 -0.71
CA GLN A 120 12.03 -9.71 -0.25
C GLN A 120 11.67 -8.82 0.95
N TYR A 121 10.50 -8.18 0.96
CA TYR A 121 10.03 -7.43 2.12
C TYR A 121 9.85 -8.34 3.33
N LEU A 122 9.33 -9.56 3.14
CA LEU A 122 9.20 -10.55 4.19
C LEU A 122 10.56 -10.91 4.82
N LYS A 123 11.60 -11.14 4.00
CA LYS A 123 12.97 -11.36 4.53
C LYS A 123 13.47 -10.20 5.38
N LEU A 124 13.19 -8.95 4.97
CA LEU A 124 13.64 -7.77 5.70
C LEU A 124 13.00 -7.65 7.08
N VAL A 125 11.73 -8.04 7.23
CA VAL A 125 10.99 -7.89 8.49
C VAL A 125 10.83 -9.19 9.27
N GLN A 126 11.32 -10.32 8.74
CA GLN A 126 11.32 -11.61 9.43
C GLN A 126 11.92 -11.54 10.84
N PRO A 127 13.04 -10.82 11.11
CA PRO A 127 13.59 -10.72 12.47
C PRO A 127 12.66 -10.02 13.47
N LEU A 128 11.67 -9.26 12.98
CA LEU A 128 10.67 -8.56 13.80
C LEU A 128 9.41 -9.39 14.03
N GLY A 129 9.28 -10.58 13.42
CA GLY A 129 8.07 -11.39 13.47
C GLY A 129 6.87 -10.78 12.71
N ILE A 130 7.10 -9.75 11.88
CA ILE A 130 6.05 -9.02 11.17
C ILE A 130 5.62 -9.78 9.91
N LYS A 131 4.31 -9.86 9.67
CA LYS A 131 3.73 -10.41 8.43
C LYS A 131 3.80 -9.38 7.30
N VAL A 132 3.82 -9.84 6.06
CA VAL A 132 3.83 -8.95 4.88
C VAL A 132 2.67 -9.27 3.94
N GLU A 133 1.88 -8.25 3.66
CA GLU A 133 0.86 -8.26 2.61
C GLU A 133 1.28 -7.28 1.52
N TYR A 134 1.11 -7.67 0.25
CA TYR A 134 1.46 -6.82 -0.89
C TYR A 134 0.21 -6.57 -1.71
N VAL A 135 -0.14 -5.30 -1.92
CA VAL A 135 -1.34 -4.90 -2.66
C VAL A 135 -1.04 -3.87 -3.72
N TYR A 136 -1.59 -4.09 -4.91
CA TYR A 136 -1.69 -3.07 -5.94
C TYR A 136 -2.99 -2.29 -5.79
N VAL A 137 -2.90 -0.97 -5.92
CA VAL A 137 -4.07 -0.14 -6.24
C VAL A 137 -4.00 0.20 -7.72
N LEU A 138 -4.92 -0.36 -8.49
CA LEU A 138 -4.95 -0.26 -9.95
C LEU A 138 -6.05 0.71 -10.39
N ASN A 139 -5.81 1.50 -11.44
CA ASN A 139 -6.90 2.25 -12.06
C ASN A 139 -7.70 1.38 -13.07
N ASP A 140 -8.81 1.93 -13.56
CA ASP A 140 -9.73 1.23 -14.47
C ASP A 140 -9.11 0.71 -15.77
N TRP A 141 -7.96 1.26 -16.19
CA TRP A 141 -7.21 0.76 -17.34
C TRP A 141 -6.93 -0.74 -17.24
N PHE A 142 -6.62 -1.24 -16.04
CA PHE A 142 -6.28 -2.64 -15.81
C PHE A 142 -7.50 -3.58 -15.76
N LYS A 143 -8.71 -3.06 -15.96
CA LYS A 143 -9.94 -3.88 -16.10
C LYS A 143 -10.09 -4.50 -17.49
N GLN A 144 -9.25 -4.11 -18.45
CA GLN A 144 -9.31 -4.69 -19.80
C GLN A 144 -9.10 -6.21 -19.76
N PRO A 145 -9.79 -6.99 -20.62
CA PRO A 145 -9.72 -8.46 -20.60
C PRO A 145 -8.30 -9.02 -20.73
N SER A 146 -7.39 -8.31 -21.39
CA SER A 146 -5.98 -8.68 -21.55
C SER A 146 -5.20 -8.79 -20.23
N TYR A 147 -5.67 -8.19 -19.15
CA TYR A 147 -5.02 -8.27 -17.84
C TYR A 147 -5.50 -9.45 -16.98
N LYS A 148 -6.51 -10.22 -17.44
CA LYS A 148 -7.09 -11.31 -16.65
C LYS A 148 -6.02 -12.26 -16.09
N ASP A 149 -5.09 -12.72 -16.93
CA ASP A 149 -4.09 -13.72 -16.52
C ASP A 149 -3.12 -13.17 -15.47
N VAL A 150 -2.71 -11.89 -15.57
CA VAL A 150 -1.81 -11.29 -14.57
C VAL A 150 -2.55 -10.97 -13.27
N LEU A 151 -3.84 -10.62 -13.33
CA LEU A 151 -4.67 -10.41 -12.14
C LEU A 151 -4.92 -11.74 -11.40
N ASP A 152 -5.21 -12.81 -12.13
CA ASP A 152 -5.34 -14.17 -11.58
C ASP A 152 -4.01 -14.60 -10.95
N TYR A 153 -2.88 -14.34 -11.62
CA TYR A 153 -1.54 -14.60 -11.10
C TYR A 153 -1.26 -13.86 -9.77
N ILE A 154 -1.55 -12.55 -9.68
CA ILE A 154 -1.37 -11.76 -8.46
C ILE A 154 -2.05 -12.45 -7.27
N ASN A 155 -3.33 -12.84 -7.42
CA ASN A 155 -4.08 -13.51 -6.35
C ASN A 155 -3.47 -14.89 -6.00
N SER A 156 -3.09 -15.68 -7.01
CA SER A 156 -2.49 -17.01 -6.81
C SER A 156 -1.18 -16.98 -6.02
N MET A 157 -0.45 -15.86 -6.06
CA MET A 157 0.82 -15.69 -5.37
C MET A 157 0.68 -15.04 -3.99
N ASN A 158 -0.53 -14.97 -3.44
CA ASN A 158 -0.82 -14.30 -2.17
C ASN A 158 -0.37 -12.82 -2.17
N CYS A 159 -0.49 -12.18 -3.33
CA CYS A 159 -0.53 -10.74 -3.48
C CYS A 159 -1.97 -10.33 -3.80
N HIS A 160 -2.27 -9.05 -3.67
CA HIS A 160 -3.63 -8.55 -3.81
C HIS A 160 -3.68 -7.40 -4.80
N TYR A 161 -4.86 -7.14 -5.34
CA TYR A 161 -5.14 -5.90 -6.02
C TYR A 161 -6.53 -5.38 -5.65
N LYS A 162 -6.69 -4.06 -5.75
CA LYS A 162 -7.98 -3.38 -5.69
C LYS A 162 -8.03 -2.30 -6.77
N PHE A 163 -9.23 -2.03 -7.27
CA PHE A 163 -9.43 -1.00 -8.28
C PHE A 163 -9.86 0.30 -7.64
N ASN A 164 -9.10 1.37 -7.88
CA ASN A 164 -9.30 2.76 -7.44
C ASN A 164 -9.38 2.98 -5.93
N GLU A 165 -9.84 2.02 -5.13
CA GLU A 165 -10.03 2.15 -3.70
C GLU A 165 -9.32 1.06 -2.90
N LEU A 166 -8.89 1.38 -1.68
CA LEU A 166 -8.39 0.40 -0.71
C LEU A 166 -9.25 0.45 0.56
N PRO A 167 -10.07 -0.58 0.84
CA PRO A 167 -10.95 -0.58 2.02
C PRO A 167 -10.15 -0.56 3.34
N LEU A 168 -10.53 0.31 4.28
CA LEU A 168 -9.86 0.39 5.59
C LEU A 168 -9.94 -0.93 6.37
N SER A 169 -11.07 -1.62 6.27
CA SER A 169 -11.27 -2.92 6.92
C SER A 169 -10.33 -4.00 6.39
N TRP A 170 -9.95 -3.92 5.11
CA TRP A 170 -8.98 -4.84 4.52
C TRP A 170 -7.59 -4.63 5.13
N LEU A 171 -7.18 -3.37 5.33
CA LEU A 171 -5.96 -3.01 6.05
C LEU A 171 -6.03 -3.33 7.55
N GLY A 172 -7.23 -3.49 8.12
CA GLY A 172 -7.41 -3.66 9.57
C GLY A 172 -7.37 -2.37 10.35
N LEU A 173 -7.66 -1.27 9.67
CA LEU A 173 -7.77 0.05 10.27
C LEU A 173 -9.21 0.28 10.79
N PRO A 174 -9.40 0.99 11.91
CA PRO A 174 -10.72 1.28 12.48
C PRO A 174 -11.58 2.20 11.58
N LYS A 175 -12.90 2.19 11.81
CA LYS A 175 -13.86 3.10 11.17
C LYS A 175 -14.33 4.16 12.14
#